data_AF-J4H3S8-F1
#
_entry.id   AF-J4H3S8-F1
#
_cell.length_a   1.000
_cell.length_b   1.000
_cell.length_c   1.000
_cell.angle_alpha   90.00
_cell.angle_beta   90.00
_cell.angle_gamma   90.00
#
_symmetry.space_group_name_H-M   'P 1'
#
loop_
_entity.id
_entity.type
_entity.pdbx_description
1 polymer ?
#
loop_
_entity_poly.entity_id
_entity_poly.type
_entity_poly.pdbx_seq_one_letter_code
_entity_poly.pdbx_strand_id
1 'polypeptide(L)' 'MANEGTVLLNNWLQARNRVTSLSWEESTTGPRHSPQWTSVCKIDGQDYGRGTGAQKHLARDIAAKAALERLIQESE' A
#
# COMPACT_ATOMS: atom_id res chain seq x y z
N MET A 1 15.10 -3.51 0.12
CA MET A 1 14.81 -2.35 -0.75
C MET A 1 13.36 -1.93 -0.51
N ALA A 2 13.07 -0.65 -0.31
CA ALA A 2 11.80 -0.18 0.26
C ALA A 2 10.65 0.04 -0.76
N ASN A 3 10.62 -0.71 -1.86
CA ASN A 3 9.58 -0.62 -2.90
C ASN A 3 9.06 -1.99 -3.38
N GLU A 4 9.57 -3.08 -2.81
CA GLU A 4 9.27 -4.44 -3.25
C GLU A 4 7.78 -4.78 -3.13
N GLY A 5 7.14 -4.36 -2.04
CA GLY A 5 5.70 -4.53 -1.82
C GLY A 5 4.86 -3.86 -2.88
N THR A 6 5.19 -2.62 -3.23
CA THR A 6 4.44 -1.86 -4.24
C THR A 6 4.54 -2.47 -5.63
N VAL A 7 5.71 -3.00 -5.99
CA VAL A 7 5.94 -3.67 -7.28
C VAL A 7 5.16 -4.99 -7.34
N LEU A 8 5.24 -5.81 -6.29
CA LEU A 8 4.52 -7.09 -6.23
C LEU A 8 3.00 -6.88 -6.30
N LEU A 9 2.46 -5.92 -5.54
CA LEU A 9 1.04 -5.56 -5.59
C LEU A 9 0.61 -5.09 -6.99
N ASN A 10 1.39 -4.20 -7.61
CA ASN A 10 1.09 -3.69 -8.93
C ASN A 10 1.10 -4.81 -9.99
N ASN A 11 2.08 -5.72 -9.93
CA ASN A 11 2.14 -6.86 -10.85
C ASN A 11 0.95 -7.81 -10.67
N TRP A 12 0.55 -8.08 -9.42
CA TRP A 12 -0.60 -8.93 -9.11
C TRP A 12 -1.92 -8.37 -9.64
N LEU A 13 -2.09 -7.05 -9.55
CA LEU A 13 -3.27 -6.32 -10.06
C LEU A 13 -3.27 -6.21 -11.58
N GLN A 14 -2.10 -6.00 -12.21
CA GLN A 14 -1.94 -6.01 -13.67
C GLN A 14 -2.38 -7.35 -14.27
N ALA A 15 -1.94 -8.47 -13.69
CA ALA A 15 -2.33 -9.80 -14.15
C ALA A 15 -3.85 -10.06 -14.11
N ARG A 16 -4.59 -9.27 -13.32
CA ARG A 16 -6.04 -9.38 -13.12
C ARG A 16 -6.84 -8.22 -13.74
N ASN A 17 -6.20 -7.32 -14.49
CA ASN A 17 -6.80 -6.10 -15.02
C ASN A 17 -7.48 -5.21 -13.95
N ARG A 18 -6.95 -5.19 -12.72
CA ARG A 18 -7.49 -4.43 -11.56
C ARG A 18 -6.61 -3.26 -11.11
N VAL A 19 -5.65 -2.83 -11.94
CA VAL A 19 -4.75 -1.70 -11.58
C VAL A 19 -5.53 -0.40 -11.42
N THR A 20 -6.56 -0.18 -12.23
CA THR A 20 -7.41 1.02 -12.17
C THR A 20 -8.22 1.11 -10.87
N SER A 21 -8.47 -0.03 -10.22
CA SER A 21 -9.14 -0.10 -8.92
C SER A 21 -8.24 0.29 -7.76
N LEU A 22 -6.91 0.35 -7.95
CA LEU A 22 -5.95 0.68 -6.92
C LEU A 22 -5.93 2.19 -6.65
N SER A 23 -6.18 2.56 -5.42
CA SER A 23 -6.09 3.92 -4.90
C SER A 23 -5.21 3.96 -3.65
N TRP A 24 -4.53 5.07 -3.45
CA TRP A 24 -3.64 5.27 -2.31
C TRP A 24 -4.09 6.49 -1.53
N GLU A 25 -4.29 6.33 -0.23
CA GLU A 25 -4.54 7.43 0.68
C GLU A 25 -3.31 7.62 1.56
N GLU A 26 -2.68 8.78 1.45
CA GLU A 26 -1.39 9.06 2.09
C GLU A 26 -1.56 10.28 2.99
N SER A 27 -1.21 10.12 4.26
CA SER A 27 -1.24 11.19 5.26
C SER A 27 0.09 11.26 5.99
N THR A 28 0.46 12.46 6.43
CA THR A 28 1.65 12.67 7.27
C THR A 28 1.25 13.40 8.53
N THR A 29 1.79 12.93 9.65
CA THR A 29 1.56 13.49 10.97
C THR A 29 2.90 13.69 11.68
N GLY A 30 2.92 14.57 12.68
CA GLY A 30 4.08 14.79 13.52
C GLY A 30 4.98 15.97 13.13
N PRO A 31 6.06 16.19 13.89
CA PRO A 31 6.95 17.33 13.71
C PRO A 31 7.74 17.26 12.41
N ARG A 32 8.13 18.42 11.85
CA ARG A 32 8.93 18.50 10.61
C ARG A 32 10.24 17.69 10.64
N HIS A 33 10.83 17.50 11.83
CA HIS A 33 12.08 16.74 12.02
C HIS A 33 11.86 15.24 12.25
N SER A 34 10.62 14.79 12.42
CA SER A 34 10.26 13.39 12.61
C SER A 34 8.85 13.12 12.06
N PRO A 35 8.66 13.21 10.74
CA PRO A 35 7.36 12.96 10.13
C PRO A 35 7.02 11.47 10.21
N GLN A 36 5.80 11.16 10.62
CA GLN A 36 5.22 9.85 10.49
C GLN A 36 4.33 9.84 9.26
N TRP A 37 4.70 9.06 8.26
CA TRP A 37 3.90 8.81 7.08
C TRP A 37 2.98 7.62 7.33
N THR A 38 1.73 7.76 6.94
CA THR A 38 0.73 6.70 6.89
C THR A 38 0.27 6.57 5.44
N SER A 39 0.27 5.35 4.93
CA SER A 39 -0.28 5.01 3.61
C SER A 39 -1.34 3.93 3.79
N VAL A 40 -2.47 4.11 3.13
CA VAL A 40 -3.55 3.13 3.05
C VAL A 40 -3.73 2.76 1.58
N CYS A 41 -3.66 1.47 1.31
CA CYS A 41 -3.92 0.88 0.02
C CYS A 41 -5.41 0.53 -0.06
N LYS A 42 -6.12 1.20 -0.96
CA LYS A 42 -7.54 0.97 -1.23
C LYS A 42 -7.70 0.29 -2.59
N ILE A 43 -8.53 -0.74 -2.68
CA ILE A 43 -8.83 -1.44 -3.92
C ILE A 43 -10.34 -1.51 -4.05
N ASP A 44 -10.88 -1.01 -5.16
CA ASP A 44 -12.33 -0.86 -5.38
C ASP A 44 -13.02 -0.05 -4.25
N GLY A 45 -12.31 0.93 -3.70
CA GLY A 45 -12.80 1.78 -2.60
C GLY A 45 -12.74 1.14 -1.20
N GLN A 46 -12.35 -0.13 -1.10
CA GLN A 46 -12.19 -0.83 0.17
C GLN A 46 -10.74 -0.74 0.67
N ASP A 47 -10.56 -0.57 1.97
CA ASP A 47 -9.24 -0.57 2.59
C ASP A 47 -8.69 -2.00 2.69
N TYR A 48 -7.62 -2.28 1.92
CA TYR A 48 -7.00 -3.61 1.84
C TYR A 48 -5.71 -3.72 2.65
N GLY A 49 -5.00 -2.61 2.84
CA GLY A 49 -3.76 -2.61 3.61
C GLY A 49 -3.41 -1.23 4.12
N ARG A 50 -2.76 -1.17 5.28
CA ARG A 50 -2.28 0.07 5.89
C ARG A 50 -0.85 -0.11 6.35
N GLY A 51 -0.04 0.91 6.13
CA GLY A 51 1.37 0.94 6.51
C GLY A 51 1.76 2.31 7.05
N THR A 52 2.73 2.31 7.95
CA THR A 52 3.28 3.53 8.53
C THR A 52 4.80 3.48 8.50
N GLY A 53 5.45 4.63 8.31
CA GLY A 53 6.90 4.70 8.33
C GLY A 53 7.42 6.13 8.44
N ALA A 54 8.74 6.27 8.65
CA ALA A 54 9.38 7.58 8.70
C ALA A 54 9.38 8.30 7.33
N GLN A 55 9.10 7.57 6.25
CA GLN A 55 9.11 8.09 4.89
C GLN A 55 7.90 7.55 4.11
N LYS A 56 7.43 8.35 3.14
CA LYS A 56 6.28 8.03 2.30
C LYS A 56 6.38 6.65 1.63
N HIS A 57 7.53 6.36 1.01
CA HIS A 57 7.72 5.10 0.29
C HIS A 57 7.75 3.88 1.24
N LEU A 58 8.29 4.02 2.46
CA LEU A 58 8.28 2.96 3.47
C LEU A 58 6.86 2.64 3.94
N ALA A 59 6.08 3.68 4.23
CA ALA A 59 4.67 3.50 4.61
C ALA A 59 3.88 2.81 3.50
N ARG A 60 4.13 3.21 2.24
CA ARG A 60 3.49 2.63 1.06
C ARG A 60 3.90 1.18 0.81
N ASP A 61 5.17 0.84 0.98
CA ASP A 61 5.68 -0.53 0.84
C ASP A 61 5.03 -1.49 1.83
N ILE A 62 4.92 -1.07 3.10
CA ILE A 62 4.25 -1.84 4.15
C ILE A 62 2.76 -2.02 3.82
N ALA A 63 2.09 -0.93 3.43
CA ALA A 63 0.68 -0.98 3.03
C ALA A 63 0.45 -1.90 1.82
N ALA A 64 1.36 -1.88 0.85
CA ALA A 64 1.29 -2.73 -0.33
C ALA A 64 1.45 -4.22 -0.02
N LYS A 65 2.39 -4.57 0.87
CA LYS A 65 2.58 -5.95 1.34
C LYS A 65 1.33 -6.50 2.01
N ALA A 66 0.81 -5.74 2.98
CA ALA A 66 -0.41 -6.13 3.69
C ALA A 66 -1.60 -6.30 2.74
N ALA A 67 -1.77 -5.37 1.78
CA ALA A 67 -2.82 -5.47 0.78
C ALA A 67 -2.66 -6.70 -0.13
N LEU A 68 -1.44 -6.97 -0.59
CA LEU A 68 -1.14 -8.15 -1.42
C LEU A 68 -1.43 -9.45 -0.67
N GLU A 69 -0.97 -9.58 0.57
CA GLU A 69 -1.24 -10.76 1.41
C GLU A 69 -2.75 -10.98 1.57
N ARG A 70 -3.50 -9.91 1.83
CA ARG A 70 -4.96 -9.97 1.94
C ARG A 70 -5.63 -10.40 0.63
N LEU A 71 -5.21 -9.83 -0.50
CA LEU A 71 -5.73 -10.18 -1.83
C LEU A 71 -5.46 -11.64 -2.20
N ILE A 72 -4.27 -12.15 -1.85
CA ILE A 72 -3.92 -13.56 -2.07
C ILE A 72 -4.87 -14.45 -1.27
N GLN A 73 -5.06 -14.17 0.03
CA GLN A 73 -5.97 -14.92 0.90
C GLN A 73 -7.44 -14.86 0.46
N GLU A 74 -7.89 -13.75 -0.13
CA GLU A 74 -9.25 -13.65 -0.68
C GLU A 74 -9.42 -14.39 -2.02
N SER A 75 -8.33 -14.73 -2.69
CA SER A 75 -8.33 -15.42 -3.97
C SER A 75 -8.11 -16.94 -3.88
N GLU A 76 -7.92 -17.47 -2.67
CA GLU A 76 -7.88 -18.91 -2.34
C GLU A 76 -9.27 -19.41 -1.92
#